data_AF-A0A352PYA0-F1
#
_entry.id   AF-A0A352PYA0-F1
#
_cell.length_a   1.000
_cell.length_b   1.000
_cell.length_c   1.000
_cell.angle_alpha   90.00
_cell.angle_beta   90.00
_cell.angle_gamma   90.00
#
_symmetry.space_group_name_H-M   'P 1'
#
loop_
_entity.id
_entity.type
_entity.pdbx_description
1 polymer ?
#
loop_
_entity_poly.entity_id
_entity_poly.type
_entity_poly.pdbx_seq_one_letter_code
_entity_poly.pdbx_strand_id
1 'polypeptide(L)'
;MVSVAKLFVTDIQPDQDVVSAFIVAEKQLRTARNGKTFLTLRLADKTGEVIGRMWDRAGEWHEAINTRSVVEVRGRSEIFRDEIQLQVREIRPLTMAEVNGPDFIPVCPRDSQQLWERFRQLCGQVKRRSWQRLLTATQGDHALMDCFKRAPAAKSMHHAYLGGLLEHTVGVAELVSRLCEQYPELDQELLLVGAIFHDLGKVREFIYDIHIDYSHEGRLLGHMVQGLAILDEKLRTLKGFPVEDALLLKHLILSHHGEAEFGAVKLPMTREAVVLHYADDLDAKMSSLTRILTESKAGDESWTSYQPLFERFFFRGFPSAPHSMGLAESPIPDPPEPIRQLRIDQIRK
;
A
#
# COMPACT_ATOMS: atom_id res chain seq x y z
N MET A 1 -1.29 -16.71 -30.25
CA MET A 1 0.09 -16.68 -29.72
C MET A 1 0.08 -17.52 -28.45
N VAL A 2 0.91 -18.55 -28.39
CA VAL A 2 1.02 -19.40 -27.20
C VAL A 2 1.58 -18.51 -26.08
N SER A 3 0.76 -18.22 -25.08
CA SER A 3 1.17 -17.51 -23.88
C SER A 3 2.23 -18.36 -23.19
N VAL A 4 3.50 -17.99 -23.32
CA VAL A 4 4.57 -18.53 -22.48
C VAL A 4 4.16 -18.26 -21.03
N ALA A 5 4.24 -19.29 -20.18
CA ALA A 5 3.91 -19.16 -18.77
C ALA A 5 4.75 -18.03 -18.16
N LYS A 6 4.09 -17.01 -17.60
CA LYS A 6 4.75 -15.87 -16.97
C LYS A 6 5.34 -16.33 -15.64
N LEU A 7 6.66 -16.22 -15.50
CA LEU A 7 7.37 -16.55 -14.26
C LEU A 7 7.66 -15.24 -13.50
N PHE A 8 7.15 -15.11 -12.28
CA PHE A 8 7.43 -13.94 -11.43
C PHE A 8 8.68 -14.17 -10.58
N VAL A 9 9.28 -13.09 -10.06
CA VAL A 9 10.52 -13.12 -9.27
C VAL A 9 10.46 -14.13 -8.12
N THR A 10 9.35 -14.18 -7.37
CA THR A 10 9.20 -15.12 -6.24
C THR A 10 9.11 -16.59 -6.65
N ASP A 11 8.78 -16.86 -7.91
CA ASP A 11 8.62 -18.22 -8.42
C ASP A 11 9.92 -18.78 -9.03
N ILE A 12 10.94 -17.94 -9.20
CA ILE A 12 12.23 -18.34 -9.77
C ILE A 12 12.93 -19.31 -8.82
N GLN A 13 13.19 -20.52 -9.30
CA GLN A 13 13.98 -21.53 -8.59
C GLN A 13 15.45 -21.49 -9.05
N PRO A 14 16.39 -22.00 -8.24
CA PRO A 14 17.78 -22.17 -8.65
C PRO A 14 17.94 -23.05 -9.91
N ASP A 15 18.96 -22.76 -10.73
CA ASP A 15 19.34 -23.54 -11.92
C ASP A 15 18.27 -23.67 -13.02
N GLN A 16 17.26 -22.79 -13.00
CA GLN A 16 16.11 -22.75 -13.91
C GLN A 16 16.39 -21.82 -15.11
N ASP A 17 16.03 -22.26 -16.32
CA ASP A 17 15.96 -21.35 -17.47
C ASP A 17 14.75 -20.43 -17.31
N VAL A 18 14.98 -19.13 -17.38
CA VAL A 18 13.99 -18.07 -17.18
C VAL A 18 13.76 -17.34 -18.50
N VAL A 19 12.50 -17.25 -18.91
CA VAL A 19 12.03 -16.35 -19.98
C VAL A 19 10.84 -15.58 -19.42
N SER A 20 11.06 -14.33 -19.03
CA SER A 20 10.00 -13.50 -18.46
C SER A 20 10.26 -12.01 -18.67
N ALA A 21 9.22 -11.20 -18.50
CA ALA A 21 9.29 -9.76 -18.62
C ALA A 21 9.53 -9.13 -17.24
N PHE A 22 10.42 -8.14 -17.18
CA PHE A 22 10.76 -7.40 -15.97
C PHE A 22 10.90 -5.91 -16.24
N ILE A 23 10.68 -5.08 -15.23
CA ILE A 23 11.07 -3.67 -15.23
C ILE A 23 12.54 -3.55 -14.89
N VAL A 24 13.26 -2.72 -15.65
CA VAL A 24 14.63 -2.33 -15.31
C VAL A 24 14.60 -1.20 -14.29
N ALA A 25 14.66 -1.54 -13.00
CA ALA A 25 14.68 -0.56 -11.92
C ALA A 25 15.98 0.24 -11.89
N GLU A 26 17.12 -0.45 -12.05
CA GLU A 26 18.46 0.15 -12.12
C GLU A 26 19.33 -0.57 -13.13
N LYS A 27 20.30 0.14 -13.71
CA LYS A 27 21.35 -0.44 -14.58
C LYS A 27 22.70 0.15 -14.20
N GLN A 28 23.73 -0.69 -14.10
CA GLN A 28 25.10 -0.28 -13.79
C GLN A 28 26.09 -1.07 -14.63
N LEU A 29 26.95 -0.36 -15.36
CA LEU A 29 28.07 -0.97 -16.04
C LEU A 29 29.23 -1.15 -15.04
N ARG A 30 29.71 -2.38 -14.88
CA ARG A 30 30.78 -2.73 -13.94
C ARG A 30 31.88 -3.49 -14.65
N THR A 31 33.09 -3.44 -14.09
CA THR A 31 34.25 -4.18 -14.59
C THR A 31 34.63 -5.25 -13.57
N ALA A 32 34.70 -6.50 -14.02
CA ALA A 32 35.11 -7.61 -13.18
C ALA A 32 36.64 -7.58 -12.96
N ARG A 33 37.12 -8.34 -11.97
CA ARG A 33 38.57 -8.40 -11.64
C ARG A 33 39.44 -8.86 -12.82
N ASN A 34 38.87 -9.58 -13.78
CA ASN A 34 39.53 -10.04 -15.00
C ASN A 34 39.53 -8.97 -16.13
N GLY A 35 39.10 -7.74 -15.86
CA GLY A 35 39.04 -6.65 -16.82
C GLY A 35 37.83 -6.68 -17.77
N LYS A 36 37.00 -7.73 -17.74
CA LYS A 36 35.79 -7.79 -18.59
C LYS A 36 34.68 -6.93 -18.00
N THR A 37 34.04 -6.15 -18.86
CA THR A 37 32.87 -5.34 -18.52
C THR A 37 31.61 -6.20 -18.55
N PHE A 38 30.72 -5.97 -17.59
CA PHE A 38 29.40 -6.58 -17.51
C PHE A 38 28.35 -5.55 -17.06
N LEU A 39 27.12 -5.77 -17.45
CA LEU A 39 25.97 -4.97 -17.08
C LEU A 39 25.24 -5.65 -15.93
N THR A 40 25.13 -4.96 -14.80
CA THR A 40 24.24 -5.34 -13.71
C THR A 40 22.91 -4.63 -13.89
N LEU A 41 21.82 -5.38 -13.86
CA LEU A 41 20.44 -4.90 -13.92
C LEU A 41 19.75 -5.24 -12.61
N ARG A 42 19.04 -4.28 -11.99
CA ARG A 42 18.03 -4.61 -10.99
C ARG A 42 16.71 -4.75 -11.72
N LEU A 43 16.21 -5.97 -11.77
CA LEU A 43 14.99 -6.36 -12.48
C LEU A 43 13.87 -6.52 -11.45
N ALA A 44 12.69 -6.00 -11.76
CA ALA A 44 11.56 -5.99 -10.82
C ALA A 44 10.25 -6.40 -11.50
N ASP A 45 9.38 -7.02 -10.72
CA ASP A 45 7.96 -7.21 -11.03
C ASP A 45 7.11 -6.97 -9.77
N LYS A 46 5.81 -7.27 -9.81
CA LYS A 46 4.90 -7.06 -8.66
C LYS A 46 5.25 -7.87 -7.41
N THR A 47 6.05 -8.93 -7.56
CA THR A 47 6.37 -9.90 -6.49
C THR A 47 7.72 -9.64 -5.83
N GLY A 48 8.63 -8.93 -6.50
CA GLY A 48 9.91 -8.58 -5.92
C GLY A 48 10.95 -8.07 -6.92
N GLU A 49 12.20 -8.08 -6.49
CA GLU A 49 13.36 -7.69 -7.29
C GLU A 49 14.37 -8.84 -7.39
N VAL A 50 15.04 -8.95 -8.53
CA VAL A 50 16.14 -9.90 -8.78
C VAL A 50 17.29 -9.20 -9.51
N ILE A 51 18.53 -9.59 -9.19
CA ILE A 51 19.71 -9.06 -9.87
C ILE A 51 19.98 -9.86 -11.13
N GLY A 52 19.97 -9.18 -12.28
CA GLY A 52 20.43 -9.71 -13.56
C GLY A 52 21.87 -9.29 -13.86
N ARG A 53 22.68 -10.21 -14.40
CA ARG A 53 24.03 -9.95 -14.90
C ARG A 53 24.15 -10.35 -16.35
N MET A 54 24.54 -9.41 -17.20
CA MET A 54 24.75 -9.62 -18.63
C MET A 54 26.20 -9.30 -19.00
N TRP A 55 26.89 -10.26 -19.60
CA TRP A 55 28.29 -10.08 -20.03
C TRP A 55 28.38 -9.67 -21.49
N ASP A 56 27.58 -10.30 -22.35
CA ASP A 56 27.61 -10.08 -23.79
C ASP A 56 27.09 -8.68 -24.13
N ARG A 57 27.87 -7.93 -24.92
CA ARG A 57 27.51 -6.59 -25.41
C ARG A 57 27.03 -5.63 -24.31
N ALA A 58 27.61 -5.75 -23.11
CA ALA A 58 27.19 -5.02 -21.91
C ALA A 58 27.11 -3.49 -22.11
N GLY A 59 28.07 -2.89 -22.82
CA GLY A 59 28.08 -1.46 -23.12
C GLY A 59 26.94 -1.03 -24.06
N GLU A 60 26.70 -1.81 -25.11
CA GLU A 60 25.63 -1.53 -26.09
C GLU A 60 24.24 -1.61 -25.43
N TRP A 61 24.01 -2.64 -24.62
CA TRP A 61 22.75 -2.79 -23.89
C TRP A 61 22.58 -1.76 -22.78
N HIS A 62 23.69 -1.31 -22.17
CA HIS A 62 23.65 -0.20 -21.24
C HIS A 62 23.13 1.07 -21.91
N GLU A 63 23.50 1.35 -23.16
CA GLU A 63 23.01 2.51 -23.89
C GLU A 63 21.58 2.32 -24.42
N ALA A 64 21.26 1.12 -24.94
CA ALA A 64 19.97 0.84 -25.58
C ALA A 64 18.78 0.72 -24.61
N ILE A 65 19.01 0.31 -23.36
CA ILE A 65 17.95 0.06 -22.38
C ILE A 65 17.79 1.26 -21.45
N ASN A 66 16.58 1.79 -21.36
CA ASN A 66 16.26 2.82 -20.39
C ASN A 66 15.82 2.21 -19.06
N THR A 67 16.19 2.85 -17.94
CA THR A 67 15.57 2.53 -16.64
C THR A 67 14.07 2.82 -16.73
N ARG A 68 13.26 2.05 -15.99
CA ARG A 68 11.79 2.10 -16.01
C ARG A 68 11.15 1.67 -17.33
N SER A 69 11.89 0.97 -18.19
CA SER A 69 11.34 0.26 -19.33
C SER A 69 11.15 -1.22 -18.99
N VAL A 70 10.25 -1.88 -19.72
CA VAL A 70 10.04 -3.32 -19.60
C VAL A 70 10.90 -4.03 -20.63
N VAL A 71 11.59 -5.08 -20.19
CA VAL A 71 12.42 -5.94 -21.02
C VAL A 71 12.01 -7.39 -20.82
N GLU A 72 11.96 -8.15 -21.91
CA GLU A 72 11.95 -9.60 -21.85
C GLU A 72 13.39 -10.09 -21.65
N VAL A 73 13.60 -10.88 -20.62
CA VAL A 73 14.89 -11.45 -20.25
C VAL A 73 14.83 -12.93 -20.49
N ARG A 74 15.82 -13.44 -21.23
CA ARG A 74 16.12 -14.86 -21.35
C ARG A 74 17.47 -15.15 -20.71
N GLY A 75 17.47 -16.02 -19.72
CA GLY A 75 18.66 -16.31 -18.93
C GLY A 75 18.51 -17.58 -18.11
N ARG A 76 19.45 -17.79 -17.20
CA ARG A 76 19.41 -18.89 -16.23
C ARG A 76 19.62 -18.36 -14.84
N SER A 77 18.83 -18.83 -13.88
CA SER A 77 19.01 -18.48 -12.47
C SER A 77 20.21 -19.21 -11.87
N GLU A 78 20.92 -18.55 -10.96
CA GLU A 78 22.03 -19.09 -10.17
C GLU A 78 21.93 -18.60 -8.72
N ILE A 79 22.42 -19.38 -7.77
CA ILE A 79 22.58 -18.92 -6.38
C ILE A 79 23.96 -18.27 -6.25
N PHE A 80 23.99 -17.04 -5.79
CA PHE A 80 25.23 -16.35 -5.44
C PHE A 80 25.09 -15.66 -4.09
N ARG A 81 25.86 -16.13 -3.10
CA ARG A 81 25.79 -15.67 -1.69
C ARG A 81 24.38 -15.81 -1.11
N ASP A 82 23.81 -17.00 -1.25
CA ASP A 82 22.46 -17.36 -0.77
C ASP A 82 21.28 -16.57 -1.38
N GLU A 83 21.55 -15.75 -2.40
CA GLU A 83 20.52 -15.03 -3.16
C GLU A 83 20.45 -15.54 -4.61
N ILE A 84 19.23 -15.59 -5.15
CA ILE A 84 19.01 -15.92 -6.56
C ILE A 84 19.40 -14.71 -7.43
N GLN A 85 20.19 -14.97 -8.47
CA GLN A 85 20.57 -13.99 -9.49
C GLN A 85 20.30 -14.59 -10.87
N LEU A 86 20.07 -13.73 -11.87
CA LEU A 86 19.87 -14.15 -13.25
C LEU A 86 21.14 -13.90 -14.08
N GLN A 87 21.69 -14.96 -14.67
CA GLN A 87 22.65 -14.83 -15.75
C GLN A 87 21.88 -14.56 -17.05
N VAL A 88 21.85 -13.30 -17.46
CA VAL A 88 21.12 -12.82 -18.63
C VAL A 88 21.91 -13.15 -19.89
N ARG A 89 21.31 -13.95 -20.77
CA ARG A 89 21.88 -14.34 -22.08
C ARG A 89 21.37 -13.43 -23.18
N GLU A 90 20.08 -13.12 -23.15
CA GLU A 90 19.42 -12.29 -24.14
C GLU A 90 18.43 -11.35 -23.45
N ILE A 91 18.32 -10.14 -23.99
CA ILE A 91 17.44 -9.10 -23.51
C ILE A 91 16.75 -8.42 -24.69
N ARG A 92 15.44 -8.21 -24.58
CA ARG A 92 14.64 -7.56 -25.62
C ARG A 92 13.75 -6.49 -25.00
N PRO A 93 13.91 -5.21 -25.37
CA PRO A 93 12.96 -4.17 -24.96
C PRO A 93 11.55 -4.47 -25.47
N LEU A 94 10.55 -4.30 -24.60
CA LEU A 94 9.13 -4.47 -24.94
C LEU A 94 8.47 -3.12 -25.16
N THR A 95 7.51 -3.09 -26.08
CA THR A 95 6.62 -1.94 -26.25
C THR A 95 5.45 -2.03 -25.28
N MET A 96 4.83 -0.90 -24.93
CA MET A 96 3.67 -0.88 -24.01
C MET A 96 2.48 -1.72 -24.50
N ALA A 97 2.36 -1.96 -25.82
CA ALA A 97 1.31 -2.82 -26.38
C ALA A 97 1.52 -4.32 -26.06
N GLU A 98 2.75 -4.73 -25.73
CA GLU A 98 3.11 -6.10 -25.35
C GLU A 98 3.04 -6.33 -23.84
N VAL A 99 2.82 -5.27 -23.06
CA VAL A 99 2.99 -5.25 -21.60
C VAL A 99 1.65 -5.24 -20.91
N ASN A 100 1.52 -6.10 -19.90
CA ASN A 100 0.37 -6.11 -19.00
C ASN A 100 0.75 -5.47 -17.66
N GLY A 101 0.35 -4.21 -17.46
CA GLY A 101 0.72 -3.39 -16.30
C GLY A 101 0.60 -4.04 -14.91
N PRO A 102 -0.52 -4.73 -14.60
CA PRO A 102 -0.71 -5.45 -13.33
C PRO A 102 0.30 -6.56 -13.03
N ASP A 103 1.16 -6.95 -13.98
CA ASP A 103 2.25 -7.89 -13.72
C ASP A 103 3.44 -7.22 -12.98
N PHE A 104 3.50 -5.89 -12.99
CA PHE A 104 4.65 -5.14 -12.49
C PHE A 104 4.37 -4.23 -11.29
N ILE A 105 3.10 -3.88 -11.08
CA ILE A 105 2.68 -3.08 -9.93
C ILE A 105 1.87 -4.00 -9.00
N PRO A 106 2.12 -3.97 -7.67
CA PRO A 106 1.26 -4.68 -6.75
C PRO A 106 -0.19 -4.21 -6.91
N VAL A 107 -1.13 -5.09 -6.62
CA VAL A 107 -2.58 -4.82 -6.70
C VAL A 107 -3.14 -4.91 -5.29
N CYS A 108 -4.17 -4.11 -5.01
CA CYS A 108 -4.89 -4.15 -3.74
C CYS A 108 -5.24 -5.61 -3.37
N PRO A 109 -4.92 -6.05 -2.15
CA PRO A 109 -5.19 -7.42 -1.72
C PRO A 109 -6.68 -7.67 -1.46
N ARG A 110 -7.48 -6.61 -1.31
CA ARG A 110 -8.93 -6.70 -1.12
C ARG A 110 -9.64 -6.80 -2.47
N ASP A 111 -10.80 -7.46 -2.44
CA ASP A 111 -11.64 -7.57 -3.63
C ASP A 111 -12.15 -6.19 -4.09
N SER A 112 -11.81 -5.83 -5.32
CA SER A 112 -12.13 -4.52 -5.89
C SER A 112 -13.64 -4.27 -6.03
N GLN A 113 -14.43 -5.32 -6.27
CA GLN A 113 -15.88 -5.20 -6.39
C GLN A 113 -16.51 -4.94 -5.03
N GLN A 114 -16.10 -5.66 -3.98
CA GLN A 114 -16.56 -5.44 -2.61
C GLN A 114 -16.19 -4.03 -2.11
N LEU A 115 -14.97 -3.57 -2.39
CA LEU A 115 -14.55 -2.20 -2.08
C LEU A 115 -15.43 -1.16 -2.78
N TRP A 116 -15.73 -1.37 -4.06
CA TRP A 116 -16.58 -0.47 -4.82
C TRP A 116 -18.03 -0.46 -4.32
N GLU A 117 -18.58 -1.63 -3.98
CA GLU A 117 -19.88 -1.75 -3.34
C GLU A 117 -19.92 -1.00 -2.01
N ARG A 118 -18.86 -1.15 -1.20
CA ARG A 118 -18.74 -0.44 0.07
C ARG A 118 -18.67 1.08 -0.10
N PHE A 119 -17.88 1.55 -1.06
CA PHE A 119 -17.82 2.97 -1.43
C PHE A 119 -19.21 3.53 -1.81
N ARG A 120 -19.97 2.79 -2.63
CA ARG A 120 -21.35 3.19 -3.00
C ARG A 120 -22.29 3.21 -1.80
N GLN A 121 -22.17 2.27 -0.88
CA GLN A 121 -22.95 2.25 0.36
C GLN A 121 -22.67 3.49 1.21
N LEU A 122 -21.39 3.86 1.38
CA LEU A 122 -20.98 5.08 2.08
C LEU A 122 -21.58 6.33 1.41
N CYS A 123 -21.47 6.45 0.08
CA CYS A 123 -22.11 7.53 -0.66
C CYS A 123 -23.64 7.61 -0.41
N GLY A 124 -24.31 6.47 -0.26
CA GLY A 124 -25.75 6.38 -0.01
C GLY A 124 -26.19 6.79 1.41
N GLN A 125 -25.25 6.94 2.35
CA GLN A 125 -25.56 7.42 3.70
C GLN A 125 -25.87 8.92 3.72
N VAL A 126 -25.28 9.69 2.81
CA VAL A 126 -25.51 11.13 2.64
C VAL A 126 -26.96 11.38 2.21
N LYS A 127 -27.67 12.28 2.90
CA LYS A 127 -29.12 12.55 2.70
C LYS A 127 -29.39 13.96 2.18
N ARG A 128 -28.53 14.94 2.46
CA ARG A 128 -28.64 16.29 1.92
C ARG A 128 -28.60 16.26 0.40
N ARG A 129 -29.62 16.87 -0.21
CA ARG A 129 -29.84 16.84 -1.66
C ARG A 129 -28.68 17.48 -2.43
N SER A 130 -28.05 18.53 -1.90
CA SER A 130 -26.88 19.17 -2.52
C SER A 130 -25.74 18.16 -2.67
N TRP A 131 -25.36 17.49 -1.57
CA TRP A 131 -24.30 16.49 -1.56
C TRP A 131 -24.62 15.24 -2.39
N GLN A 132 -25.84 14.71 -2.31
CA GLN A 132 -26.23 13.58 -3.16
C GLN A 132 -26.10 13.91 -4.66
N ARG A 133 -26.46 15.13 -5.06
CA ARG A 133 -26.27 15.58 -6.46
C ARG A 133 -24.79 15.62 -6.85
N LEU A 134 -23.91 16.10 -5.96
CA LEU A 134 -22.46 16.11 -6.19
C LEU A 134 -21.88 14.70 -6.31
N LEU A 135 -22.23 13.81 -5.38
CA LEU A 135 -21.80 12.41 -5.41
C LEU A 135 -22.31 11.68 -6.66
N THR A 136 -23.56 11.93 -7.06
CA THR A 136 -24.16 11.34 -8.27
C THR A 136 -23.47 11.84 -9.53
N ALA A 137 -23.23 13.16 -9.64
CA ALA A 137 -22.53 13.75 -10.79
C ALA A 137 -21.09 13.22 -10.91
N THR A 138 -20.44 12.99 -9.77
CA THR A 138 -19.06 12.45 -9.72
C THR A 138 -19.02 10.98 -10.09
N GLN A 139 -19.94 10.17 -9.56
CA GLN A 139 -20.04 8.74 -9.91
C GLN A 139 -20.50 8.51 -11.35
N GLY A 140 -21.25 9.46 -11.94
CA GLY A 140 -21.66 9.42 -13.34
C GLY A 140 -20.53 9.73 -14.33
N ASP A 141 -19.40 10.24 -13.86
CA ASP A 141 -18.18 10.37 -14.67
C ASP A 141 -17.43 9.04 -14.66
N HIS A 142 -17.80 8.16 -15.60
CA HIS A 142 -17.23 6.83 -15.71
C HIS A 142 -15.71 6.84 -15.93
N ALA A 143 -15.18 7.79 -16.71
CA ALA A 143 -13.75 7.88 -16.97
C ALA A 143 -12.98 8.22 -15.68
N LEU A 144 -13.48 9.20 -14.90
CA LEU A 144 -12.92 9.54 -13.60
C LEU A 144 -12.99 8.36 -12.62
N MET A 145 -14.13 7.68 -12.54
CA MET A 145 -14.32 6.55 -11.61
C MET A 145 -13.49 5.32 -11.98
N ASP A 146 -13.27 5.07 -13.27
CA ASP A 146 -12.39 3.97 -13.69
C ASP A 146 -10.92 4.25 -13.36
N CYS A 147 -10.48 5.50 -13.46
CA CYS A 147 -9.18 5.92 -12.95
C CYS A 147 -9.12 5.81 -11.41
N PHE A 148 -10.13 6.29 -10.69
CA PHE A 148 -10.21 6.24 -9.23
C PHE A 148 -10.10 4.81 -8.67
N LYS A 149 -10.80 3.84 -9.29
CA LYS A 149 -10.74 2.42 -8.89
C LYS A 149 -9.37 1.78 -9.11
N ARG A 150 -8.54 2.31 -10.01
CA ARG A 150 -7.21 1.76 -10.32
C ARG A 150 -6.06 2.52 -9.70
N ALA A 151 -6.24 3.81 -9.42
CA ALA A 151 -5.16 4.67 -8.96
C ALA A 151 -4.57 4.17 -7.62
N PRO A 152 -3.25 4.34 -7.42
CA PRO A 152 -2.62 4.17 -6.12
C PRO A 152 -2.92 5.36 -5.21
N ALA A 153 -2.83 5.17 -3.89
CA ALA A 153 -2.94 6.29 -2.95
C ALA A 153 -1.59 6.96 -2.66
N ALA A 154 -0.47 6.28 -2.93
CA ALA A 154 0.86 6.87 -2.76
C ALA A 154 1.86 6.29 -3.76
N LYS A 155 3.01 6.96 -3.91
CA LYS A 155 4.10 6.47 -4.76
C LYS A 155 4.84 5.26 -4.18
N SER A 156 5.12 5.27 -2.88
CA SER A 156 6.01 4.28 -2.25
C SER A 156 5.68 3.96 -0.79
N MET A 157 4.57 4.49 -0.27
CA MET A 157 4.18 4.35 1.14
C MET A 157 2.89 3.53 1.29
N HIS A 158 1.90 4.05 2.01
CA HIS A 158 0.60 3.41 2.22
C HIS A 158 -0.15 3.28 0.91
N HIS A 159 -0.78 2.12 0.70
CA HIS A 159 -1.61 1.90 -0.49
C HIS A 159 -0.92 2.21 -1.82
N ALA A 160 0.40 1.99 -1.91
CA ALA A 160 1.21 2.21 -3.11
C ALA A 160 1.07 1.05 -4.12
N TYR A 161 -0.17 0.80 -4.53
CA TYR A 161 -0.56 -0.30 -5.41
C TYR A 161 -1.85 0.04 -6.17
N LEU A 162 -2.12 -0.70 -7.25
CA LEU A 162 -3.33 -0.48 -8.05
C LEU A 162 -4.58 -0.73 -7.20
N GLY A 163 -5.49 0.23 -7.19
CA GLY A 163 -6.71 0.22 -6.37
C GLY A 163 -6.52 0.73 -4.93
N GLY A 164 -5.30 1.16 -4.58
CA GLY A 164 -5.00 1.68 -3.26
C GLY A 164 -5.79 2.95 -2.91
N LEU A 165 -6.07 3.82 -3.87
CA LEU A 165 -6.82 5.06 -3.63
C LEU A 165 -8.26 4.78 -3.18
N LEU A 166 -8.93 3.81 -3.82
CA LEU A 166 -10.28 3.39 -3.45
C LEU A 166 -10.31 2.78 -2.04
N GLU A 167 -9.37 1.88 -1.75
CA GLU A 167 -9.26 1.25 -0.44
C GLU A 167 -9.05 2.28 0.67
N HIS A 168 -8.09 3.19 0.48
CA HIS A 168 -7.80 4.27 1.40
C HIS A 168 -9.02 5.19 1.62
N THR A 169 -9.66 5.64 0.53
CA THR A 169 -10.86 6.48 0.61
C THR A 169 -11.98 5.80 1.40
N VAL A 170 -12.19 4.50 1.19
CA VAL A 170 -13.17 3.71 1.97
C VAL A 170 -12.75 3.62 3.45
N GLY A 171 -11.48 3.37 3.74
CA GLY A 171 -10.94 3.32 5.10
C GLY A 171 -11.17 4.62 5.87
N VAL A 172 -10.79 5.75 5.28
CA VAL A 172 -11.00 7.09 5.84
C VAL A 172 -12.49 7.38 6.03
N ALA A 173 -13.33 7.08 5.02
CA ALA A 173 -14.78 7.28 5.10
C ALA A 173 -15.44 6.45 6.23
N GLU A 174 -14.95 5.24 6.49
CA GLU A 174 -15.39 4.41 7.61
C GLU A 174 -14.92 4.94 8.97
N LEU A 175 -13.67 5.42 9.06
CA LEU A 175 -13.14 6.04 10.27
C LEU A 175 -13.93 7.29 10.65
N VAL A 176 -14.17 8.21 9.70
CA VAL A 176 -14.94 9.43 9.99
C VAL A 176 -16.38 9.10 10.38
N SER A 177 -16.99 8.06 9.81
CA SER A 177 -18.33 7.60 10.19
C SER A 177 -18.37 7.18 11.66
N ARG A 178 -17.39 6.40 12.13
CA ARG A 178 -17.27 5.99 13.54
C ARG A 178 -16.97 7.17 14.47
N LEU A 179 -16.14 8.11 14.03
CA LEU A 179 -15.83 9.32 14.80
C LEU A 179 -17.07 10.21 14.98
N CYS A 180 -17.96 10.29 13.99
CA CYS A 180 -19.22 11.02 14.11
C CYS A 180 -20.21 10.38 15.10
N GLU A 181 -20.14 9.05 15.32
CA GLU A 181 -20.92 8.39 16.39
C GLU A 181 -20.46 8.85 17.78
N GLN A 182 -19.16 9.11 17.94
CA GLN A 182 -18.55 9.58 19.19
C GLN A 182 -18.70 11.09 19.41
N TYR A 183 -18.64 11.88 18.33
CA TYR A 183 -18.69 13.34 18.34
C TYR A 183 -19.91 13.82 17.51
N PRO A 184 -21.13 13.79 18.08
CA PRO A 184 -22.37 14.09 17.37
C PRO A 184 -22.50 15.56 16.94
N GLU A 185 -21.64 16.45 17.42
CA GLU A 185 -21.55 17.85 16.99
C GLU A 185 -20.91 18.04 15.61
N LEU A 186 -20.30 16.99 15.05
CA LEU A 186 -19.67 17.04 13.73
C LEU A 186 -20.71 16.99 12.62
N ASP A 187 -20.49 17.73 11.54
CA ASP A 187 -21.25 17.54 10.32
C ASP A 187 -20.81 16.25 9.60
N GLN A 188 -21.46 15.13 9.95
CA GLN A 188 -21.18 13.80 9.39
C GLN A 188 -21.27 13.76 7.86
N GLU A 189 -22.25 14.43 7.27
CA GLU A 189 -22.42 14.39 5.81
C GLU A 189 -21.32 15.19 5.11
N LEU A 190 -20.89 16.32 5.67
CA LEU A 190 -19.77 17.10 5.14
C LEU A 190 -18.45 16.32 5.26
N LEU A 191 -18.22 15.67 6.41
CA LEU A 191 -17.05 14.80 6.63
C LEU A 191 -17.00 13.63 5.66
N LEU A 192 -18.13 12.95 5.45
CA LEU A 192 -18.19 11.80 4.56
C LEU A 192 -17.92 12.21 3.10
N VAL A 193 -18.49 13.33 2.65
CA VAL A 193 -18.18 13.89 1.33
C VAL A 193 -16.72 14.36 1.27
N GLY A 194 -16.21 14.98 2.33
CA GLY A 194 -14.80 15.36 2.46
C GLY A 194 -13.87 14.17 2.30
N ALA A 195 -14.12 13.08 3.02
CA ALA A 195 -13.38 11.83 2.90
C ALA A 195 -13.42 11.25 1.48
N ILE A 196 -14.56 11.33 0.78
CA ILE A 196 -14.67 10.86 -0.61
C ILE A 196 -13.82 11.70 -1.58
N PHE A 197 -13.66 13.00 -1.32
CA PHE A 197 -13.02 13.94 -2.26
C PHE A 197 -11.58 14.30 -1.93
N HIS A 198 -11.12 14.15 -0.68
CA HIS A 198 -9.84 14.71 -0.20
C HIS A 198 -8.67 14.35 -1.11
N ASP A 199 -8.62 13.10 -1.55
CA ASP A 199 -7.54 12.53 -2.35
C ASP A 199 -7.92 12.25 -3.81
N LEU A 200 -9.11 12.65 -4.26
CA LEU A 200 -9.59 12.35 -5.60
C LEU A 200 -8.66 12.90 -6.71
N GLY A 201 -7.88 13.94 -6.41
CA GLY A 201 -6.86 14.46 -7.32
C GLY A 201 -5.72 13.50 -7.65
N LYS A 202 -5.51 12.44 -6.85
CA LYS A 202 -4.47 11.42 -7.08
C LYS A 202 -4.65 10.67 -8.40
N VAL A 203 -5.88 10.65 -8.94
CA VAL A 203 -6.19 10.11 -10.27
C VAL A 203 -5.45 10.84 -11.41
N ARG A 204 -5.02 12.09 -11.19
CA ARG A 204 -4.22 12.89 -12.14
C ARG A 204 -2.77 13.08 -11.66
N GLU A 205 -2.49 12.80 -10.39
CA GLU A 205 -1.15 12.96 -9.80
C GLU A 205 -0.18 11.87 -10.25
N PHE A 206 -0.66 10.64 -10.40
CA PHE A 206 0.18 9.48 -10.68
C PHE A 206 0.03 8.94 -12.10
N ILE A 207 1.14 8.44 -12.63
CA ILE A 207 1.24 7.52 -13.77
C ILE A 207 1.52 6.14 -13.18
N TYR A 208 0.79 5.13 -13.64
CA TYR A 208 0.82 3.78 -13.05
C TYR A 208 0.58 2.68 -14.08
N ASP A 209 1.09 2.83 -15.31
CA ASP A 209 0.95 1.80 -16.34
C ASP A 209 1.80 0.57 -16.03
N ILE A 210 3.04 0.78 -15.57
CA ILE A 210 4.02 -0.29 -15.26
C ILE A 210 4.75 -0.06 -13.94
N HIS A 211 4.92 1.19 -13.53
CA HIS A 211 5.43 1.57 -12.22
C HIS A 211 4.69 2.82 -11.77
N ILE A 212 4.66 3.08 -10.46
CA ILE A 212 4.05 4.30 -9.92
C ILE A 212 5.09 5.42 -9.95
N ASP A 213 4.82 6.48 -10.72
CA ASP A 213 5.56 7.74 -10.66
C ASP A 213 4.59 8.92 -10.77
N TYR A 214 5.08 10.12 -10.53
CA TYR A 214 4.30 11.33 -10.69
C TYR A 214 4.16 11.72 -12.16
N SER A 215 2.96 12.13 -12.55
CA SER A 215 2.71 12.85 -13.80
C SER A 215 3.37 14.23 -13.77
N HIS A 216 3.50 14.88 -14.92
CA HIS A 216 3.98 16.27 -14.97
C HIS A 216 3.10 17.20 -14.12
N GLU A 217 1.78 17.06 -14.23
CA GLU A 217 0.86 17.86 -13.45
C GLU A 217 0.92 17.49 -11.96
N GLY A 218 1.11 16.21 -11.63
CA GLY A 218 1.31 15.75 -10.25
C GLY A 218 2.55 16.37 -9.60
N ARG A 219 3.69 16.43 -10.31
CA ARG A 219 4.91 17.08 -9.80
C ARG A 219 4.78 18.59 -9.66
N LEU A 220 4.03 19.24 -10.56
CA LEU A 220 3.93 20.70 -10.59
C LEU A 220 2.83 21.25 -9.69
N LEU A 221 1.72 20.53 -9.54
CA LEU A 221 0.50 21.02 -8.88
C LEU A 221 0.10 20.19 -7.65
N GLY A 222 0.38 18.89 -7.65
CA GLY A 222 -0.05 17.96 -6.60
C GLY A 222 -1.55 17.63 -6.62
N HIS A 223 -1.94 16.58 -5.90
CA HIS A 223 -3.32 16.10 -5.87
C HIS A 223 -4.31 17.09 -5.24
N MET A 224 -3.95 17.91 -4.26
CA MET A 224 -4.92 18.85 -3.65
C MET A 224 -5.47 19.86 -4.66
N VAL A 225 -4.58 20.49 -5.45
CA VAL A 225 -4.98 21.44 -6.49
C VAL A 225 -5.77 20.73 -7.60
N GLN A 226 -5.36 19.53 -7.98
CA GLN A 226 -6.08 18.69 -8.94
C GLN A 226 -7.47 18.27 -8.44
N GLY A 227 -7.58 17.92 -7.16
CA GLY A 227 -8.82 17.55 -6.50
C GLY A 227 -9.81 18.71 -6.45
N LEU A 228 -9.32 19.91 -6.15
CA LEU A 228 -10.12 21.14 -6.29
C LEU A 228 -10.59 21.39 -7.72
N ALA A 229 -9.73 21.19 -8.71
CA ALA A 229 -10.10 21.38 -10.11
C ALA A 229 -11.20 20.41 -10.54
N ILE A 230 -11.10 19.14 -10.13
CA ILE A 230 -12.14 18.12 -10.34
C ILE A 230 -13.44 18.55 -9.63
N LEU A 231 -13.37 18.94 -8.36
CA LEU A 231 -14.53 19.39 -7.60
C LEU A 231 -15.22 20.58 -8.29
N ASP A 232 -14.46 21.59 -8.69
CA ASP A 232 -14.99 22.79 -9.35
C ASP A 232 -15.64 22.48 -10.70
N GLU A 233 -15.08 21.55 -11.47
CA GLU A 233 -15.71 21.04 -12.69
C GLU A 233 -17.09 20.46 -12.39
N LYS A 234 -17.22 19.62 -11.36
CA LYS A 234 -18.51 19.02 -10.98
C LYS A 234 -19.47 20.06 -10.43
N LEU A 235 -19.04 20.96 -9.55
CA LEU A 235 -19.87 22.02 -8.99
C LEU A 235 -20.47 22.93 -10.08
N ARG A 236 -19.73 23.26 -11.15
CA ARG A 236 -20.26 24.07 -12.27
C ARG A 236 -21.46 23.44 -12.98
N THR A 237 -21.56 22.11 -12.98
CA THR A 237 -22.72 21.40 -13.56
C THR A 237 -23.97 21.46 -12.66
N LEU A 238 -23.80 21.82 -11.38
CA LEU A 238 -24.84 21.76 -10.36
C LEU A 238 -25.42 23.15 -10.08
N LYS A 239 -26.50 23.50 -10.77
CA LYS A 239 -27.24 24.73 -10.49
C LYS A 239 -27.71 24.79 -9.02
N GLY A 240 -27.49 25.94 -8.39
CA GLY A 240 -27.95 26.23 -7.03
C GLY A 240 -27.25 25.43 -5.93
N PHE A 241 -26.01 25.00 -6.14
CA PHE A 241 -25.22 24.39 -5.07
C PHE A 241 -24.91 25.43 -3.97
N PRO A 242 -25.11 25.13 -2.67
CA PRO A 242 -24.86 26.10 -1.60
C PRO A 242 -23.40 26.54 -1.56
N VAL A 243 -23.16 27.85 -1.57
CA VAL A 243 -21.81 28.41 -1.68
C VAL A 243 -20.96 28.10 -0.44
N GLU A 244 -21.57 28.13 0.74
CA GLU A 244 -20.91 27.82 2.02
C GLU A 244 -20.47 26.36 2.09
N ASP A 245 -21.36 25.43 1.71
CA ASP A 245 -21.05 23.99 1.58
C ASP A 245 -19.84 23.77 0.66
N ALA A 246 -19.85 24.39 -0.53
CA ALA A 246 -18.75 24.28 -1.49
C ALA A 246 -17.43 24.82 -0.90
N LEU A 247 -17.47 25.95 -0.19
CA LEU A 247 -16.29 26.53 0.46
C LEU A 247 -15.72 25.60 1.53
N LEU A 248 -16.58 25.02 2.39
CA LEU A 248 -16.15 24.10 3.44
C LEU A 248 -15.54 22.82 2.88
N LEU A 249 -16.13 22.24 1.82
CA LEU A 249 -15.55 21.06 1.17
C LEU A 249 -14.19 21.36 0.52
N LYS A 250 -14.02 22.54 -0.10
CA LYS A 250 -12.71 22.96 -0.62
C LYS A 250 -11.69 23.11 0.49
N HIS A 251 -12.10 23.64 1.65
CA HIS A 251 -11.23 23.76 2.82
C HIS A 251 -10.77 22.37 3.29
N LEU A 252 -11.68 21.40 3.41
CA LEU A 252 -11.35 20.01 3.76
C LEU A 252 -10.27 19.43 2.82
N ILE A 253 -10.44 19.57 1.50
CA ILE A 253 -9.46 19.10 0.51
C ILE A 253 -8.11 19.80 0.67
N LEU A 254 -8.09 21.11 0.94
CA LEU A 254 -6.84 21.87 1.03
C LEU A 254 -6.08 21.69 2.35
N SER A 255 -6.76 21.20 3.39
CA SER A 255 -6.20 21.12 4.75
C SER A 255 -6.03 19.72 5.30
N HIS A 256 -6.42 18.66 4.57
CA HIS A 256 -6.44 17.30 5.11
C HIS A 256 -5.05 16.77 5.53
N HIS A 257 -3.95 17.25 4.94
CA HIS A 257 -2.59 16.92 5.40
C HIS A 257 -2.23 17.54 6.76
N GLY A 258 -3.05 18.44 7.30
CA GLY A 258 -2.82 19.05 8.61
C GLY A 258 -1.81 20.18 8.56
N GLU A 259 -0.55 19.88 8.85
CA GLU A 259 0.53 20.88 8.91
C GLU A 259 1.18 21.12 7.55
N ALA A 260 1.80 22.30 7.38
CA ALA A 260 2.51 22.63 6.16
C ALA A 260 3.70 21.67 5.89
N GLU A 261 4.31 21.14 6.94
CA GLU A 261 5.38 20.13 6.85
C GLU A 261 4.90 18.81 6.24
N PHE A 262 3.61 18.50 6.37
CA PHE A 262 2.95 17.36 5.73
C PHE A 262 2.36 17.72 4.35
N GLY A 263 2.59 18.94 3.87
CA GLY A 263 2.18 19.38 2.55
C GLY A 263 0.83 20.10 2.50
N ALA A 264 0.19 20.38 3.64
CA ALA A 264 -1.10 21.09 3.65
C ALA A 264 -0.97 22.52 3.09
N VAL A 265 -1.90 22.92 2.21
CA VAL A 265 -1.96 24.31 1.70
C VAL A 265 -2.46 25.26 2.78
N LYS A 266 -3.35 24.76 3.65
CA LYS A 266 -3.89 25.47 4.81
C LYS A 266 -4.00 24.52 6.00
N LEU A 267 -3.93 25.07 7.20
CA LEU A 267 -4.21 24.31 8.41
C LEU A 267 -5.70 23.96 8.51
N PRO A 268 -6.08 22.84 9.15
CA PRO A 268 -7.44 22.57 9.55
C PRO A 268 -8.02 23.70 10.42
N MET A 269 -9.18 24.24 10.06
CA MET A 269 -9.80 25.41 10.73
C MET A 269 -11.25 25.15 11.16
N THR A 270 -11.76 23.94 10.91
CA THR A 270 -13.07 23.48 11.37
C THR A 270 -12.90 22.15 12.11
N ARG A 271 -13.89 21.76 12.91
CA ARG A 271 -13.85 20.47 13.62
C ARG A 271 -13.76 19.31 12.62
N GLU A 272 -14.51 19.42 11.52
CA GLU A 272 -14.51 18.48 10.41
C GLU A 272 -13.13 18.40 9.76
N ALA A 273 -12.46 19.52 9.52
CA ALA A 273 -11.13 19.52 8.93
C ALA A 273 -10.09 18.83 9.83
N VAL A 274 -10.17 19.07 11.14
CA VAL A 274 -9.27 18.46 12.12
C VAL A 274 -9.51 16.95 12.18
N VAL A 275 -10.78 16.53 12.20
CA VAL A 275 -11.16 15.11 12.23
C VAL A 275 -10.75 14.39 10.95
N LEU A 276 -10.99 15.00 9.78
CA LEU A 276 -10.59 14.41 8.50
C LEU A 276 -9.08 14.22 8.43
N HIS A 277 -8.30 15.22 8.86
CA HIS A 277 -6.85 15.12 8.92
C HIS A 277 -6.37 13.94 9.75
N TYR A 278 -6.89 13.79 10.98
CA TYR A 278 -6.47 12.67 11.83
C TYR A 278 -6.96 11.31 11.33
N ALA A 279 -8.12 11.25 10.68
CA ALA A 279 -8.62 10.00 10.09
C ALA A 279 -7.75 9.56 8.90
N ASP A 280 -7.38 10.50 8.04
CA ASP A 280 -6.46 10.29 6.92
C ASP A 280 -5.07 9.81 7.39
N ASP A 281 -4.45 10.57 8.30
CA ASP A 281 -3.14 10.26 8.86
C ASP A 281 -3.12 8.90 9.58
N LEU A 282 -4.18 8.58 10.34
CA LEU A 282 -4.29 7.29 11.02
C LEU A 282 -4.37 6.13 10.01
N ASP A 283 -5.21 6.23 8.98
CA ASP A 283 -5.35 5.19 7.95
C ASP A 283 -4.01 4.95 7.22
N ALA A 284 -3.37 6.03 6.77
CA ALA A 284 -2.06 6.00 6.13
C ALA A 284 -0.98 5.34 7.00
N LYS A 285 -0.94 5.69 8.30
CA LYS A 285 0.02 5.10 9.24
C LYS A 285 -0.28 3.63 9.51
N MET A 286 -1.53 3.27 9.75
CA MET A 286 -1.92 1.88 10.04
C MET A 286 -1.64 0.96 8.85
N SER A 287 -1.97 1.38 7.63
CA SER A 287 -1.66 0.67 6.39
C SER A 287 -0.15 0.44 6.23
N SER A 288 0.66 1.48 6.46
CA SER A 288 2.12 1.38 6.42
C SER A 288 2.67 0.42 7.48
N LEU A 289 2.13 0.46 8.71
CA LEU A 289 2.53 -0.42 9.79
C LEU A 289 2.17 -1.88 9.54
N THR A 290 0.96 -2.16 9.05
CA THR A 290 0.55 -3.50 8.66
C THR A 290 1.53 -4.07 7.63
N ARG A 291 1.92 -3.28 6.62
CA ARG A 291 2.92 -3.69 5.64
C ARG A 291 4.28 -3.98 6.29
N ILE A 292 4.81 -3.05 7.09
CA ILE A 292 6.10 -3.21 7.78
C ILE A 292 6.13 -4.47 8.67
N LEU A 293 5.04 -4.75 9.37
CA LEU A 293 4.94 -5.87 10.31
C LEU A 293 4.67 -7.22 9.62
N THR A 294 4.15 -7.21 8.39
CA THR A 294 3.91 -8.43 7.60
C THR A 294 5.09 -8.78 6.69
N GLU A 295 5.86 -7.80 6.23
CA GLU A 295 7.14 -8.00 5.55
C GLU A 295 8.17 -8.56 6.54
N SER A 296 8.30 -9.89 6.60
CA SER A 296 9.27 -10.58 7.45
C SER A 296 10.51 -10.98 6.67
N LYS A 297 11.69 -10.61 7.18
CA LYS A 297 12.94 -11.31 6.84
C LYS A 297 13.03 -12.54 7.74
N ALA A 298 13.45 -13.68 7.20
CA ALA A 298 13.58 -14.92 7.95
C ALA A 298 14.46 -14.72 9.20
N GLY A 299 13.89 -14.94 10.38
CA GLY A 299 14.53 -14.74 11.68
C GLY A 299 13.50 -14.37 12.76
N ASP A 300 13.60 -15.00 13.93
CA ASP A 300 12.74 -14.78 15.09
C ASP A 300 13.13 -13.46 15.79
N GLU A 301 12.94 -12.33 15.11
CA GLU A 301 13.23 -11.00 15.66
C GLU A 301 11.94 -10.34 16.16
N SER A 302 11.88 -10.07 17.46
CA SER A 302 10.76 -9.37 18.11
C SER A 302 10.57 -7.92 17.67
N TRP A 303 11.49 -7.39 16.86
CA TRP A 303 11.51 -5.99 16.43
C TRP A 303 11.71 -5.89 14.92
N THR A 304 11.18 -4.83 14.32
CA THR A 304 11.52 -4.46 12.94
C THR A 304 12.92 -3.85 12.88
N SER A 305 13.47 -3.70 11.68
CA SER A 305 14.52 -2.69 11.46
C SER A 305 14.00 -1.28 11.77
N TYR A 306 14.91 -0.33 12.01
CA TYR A 306 14.55 1.08 12.21
C TYR A 306 13.76 1.58 11.00
N GLN A 307 12.63 2.25 11.25
CA GLN A 307 11.76 2.82 10.23
C GLN A 307 11.95 4.34 10.20
N PRO A 308 12.73 4.89 9.25
CA PRO A 308 13.05 6.32 9.23
C PRO A 308 11.81 7.21 9.17
N LEU A 309 10.77 6.81 8.43
CA LEU A 309 9.52 7.56 8.30
C LEU A 309 8.79 7.76 9.64
N PHE A 310 8.96 6.83 10.58
CA PHE A 310 8.34 6.87 11.90
C PHE A 310 9.34 7.22 13.01
N GLU A 311 10.61 7.35 12.65
CA GLU A 311 11.75 7.57 13.53
C GLU A 311 11.85 6.56 14.69
N ARG A 312 11.39 5.32 14.49
CA ARG A 312 11.34 4.30 15.55
C ARG A 312 11.43 2.87 15.03
N PHE A 313 11.63 1.94 15.95
CA PHE A 313 11.44 0.50 15.75
C PHE A 313 10.00 0.11 16.13
N PHE A 314 9.45 -0.92 15.50
CA PHE A 314 8.15 -1.49 15.88
C PHE A 314 8.31 -2.90 16.43
N PHE A 315 7.48 -3.22 17.41
CA PHE A 315 7.46 -4.52 18.06
C PHE A 315 6.60 -5.51 17.27
N ARG A 316 7.15 -6.69 16.95
CA ARG A 316 6.47 -7.78 16.22
C ARG A 316 5.81 -8.79 17.15
N GLY A 317 6.18 -8.80 18.43
CA GLY A 317 5.76 -9.80 19.41
C GLY A 317 6.95 -10.46 20.09
N PHE A 318 6.69 -11.10 21.23
CA PHE A 318 7.72 -11.91 21.90
C PHE A 318 7.96 -13.20 21.10
N PRO A 319 9.19 -13.73 21.09
CA PRO A 319 9.47 -15.00 20.43
C PRO A 319 8.56 -16.07 21.03
N SER A 320 7.99 -16.92 20.18
CA SER A 320 7.27 -18.08 20.70
C SER A 320 8.28 -18.96 21.41
N ALA A 321 8.11 -19.20 22.72
CA ALA A 321 8.97 -20.12 23.44
C ALA A 321 9.03 -21.44 22.64
N PRO A 322 10.23 -22.03 22.42
CA PRO A 322 10.29 -23.34 21.79
C PRO A 322 9.37 -24.25 22.58
N HIS A 323 8.44 -24.92 21.89
CA HIS A 323 7.61 -25.97 22.48
C HIS A 323 8.52 -26.80 23.37
N SER A 324 8.25 -26.75 24.68
CA SER A 324 9.03 -27.44 25.68
C SER A 324 9.21 -28.88 25.23
N MET A 325 10.43 -29.25 24.81
CA MET A 325 10.84 -30.65 24.86
C MET A 325 10.56 -31.08 26.30
N GLY A 326 9.72 -32.11 26.43
CA GLY A 326 9.13 -32.53 27.69
C GLY A 326 10.11 -32.44 28.85
N LEU A 327 9.87 -31.49 29.75
CA LEU A 327 10.28 -31.69 31.12
C LEU A 327 9.38 -32.81 31.62
N ALA A 328 9.96 -34.00 31.80
CA ALA A 328 9.30 -35.09 32.48
C ALA A 328 8.65 -34.53 33.76
N GLU A 329 7.35 -34.75 33.90
CA GLU A 329 6.65 -34.49 35.14
C GLU A 329 7.39 -35.23 36.25
N SER A 330 8.10 -34.50 37.10
CA SER A 330 8.52 -35.01 38.39
C SER A 330 7.26 -35.42 39.13
N PRO A 331 7.12 -36.68 39.60
CA PRO A 331 5.91 -37.11 40.26
C PRO A 331 5.65 -36.23 41.48
N ILE A 332 4.43 -35.70 41.55
CA ILE A 332 3.90 -35.00 42.71
C ILE A 332 3.99 -36.00 43.88
N PRO A 333 4.68 -35.67 44.99
CA PRO A 333 4.71 -36.57 46.15
C PRO A 333 3.30 -36.72 46.73
N ASP A 334 2.93 -37.96 47.03
CA ASP A 334 1.62 -38.28 47.63
C ASP A 334 1.37 -37.45 48.90
N PRO A 335 0.13 -36.98 49.12
CA PRO A 335 -0.22 -36.27 50.34
C PRO A 335 -0.03 -37.18 51.57
N PRO A 336 0.45 -36.64 52.70
CA PRO A 336 0.65 -37.43 53.91
C PRO A 336 -0.67 -38.01 54.43
N GLU A 337 -0.62 -39.27 54.90
CA GLU A 337 -1.79 -39.97 55.44
C GLU A 337 -2.48 -39.18 56.57
N PRO A 338 -3.82 -39.17 56.62
CA PRO A 338 -4.56 -38.44 57.63
C PRO A 338 -4.32 -39.00 59.04
N ILE A 339 -3.95 -38.09 59.95
CA ILE A 339 -3.79 -38.34 61.39
C ILE A 339 -5.09 -38.97 61.94
N ARG A 340 -4.99 -40.17 62.51
CA ARG A 340 -6.08 -40.84 63.23
C ARG A 340 -6.61 -39.93 64.34
N GLN A 341 -7.84 -39.44 64.19
CA GLN A 341 -8.59 -38.82 65.29
C GLN A 341 -8.79 -39.86 66.40
N LEU A 342 -8.08 -39.68 67.51
CA LEU A 342 -8.36 -40.38 68.76
C LEU A 342 -9.71 -39.88 69.29
N ARG A 343 -10.71 -40.79 69.30
CA ARG A 343 -11.95 -40.61 70.06
C ARG A 343 -11.62 -40.54 71.54
N ILE A 344 -12.06 -39.48 72.21
CA ILE A 344 -12.25 -39.49 73.67
C ILE A 344 -13.67 -39.00 73.93
N ASP A 345 -14.58 -39.97 73.97
CA ASP A 345 -15.76 -39.89 74.83
C ASP A 345 -15.37 -40.50 76.19
N GLN A 346 -15.97 -39.96 77.25
CA GLN A 346 -15.74 -40.21 78.69
C GLN A 346 -14.59 -39.34 79.26
N ILE A 347 -14.84 -38.43 80.21
CA ILE A 347 -15.45 -38.68 81.53
C ILE A 347 -16.24 -37.47 82.03
N ARG A 348 -17.44 -37.76 82.56
CA ARG A 348 -18.27 -36.94 83.43
C ARG A 348 -17.58 -36.67 84.78
N LYS A 349 -17.61 -35.43 85.27
CA LYS A 349 -18.27 -35.00 86.52
C LYS A 349 -18.12 -33.52 86.75
#